data_AF-A0A8J5HNG4-F1
#
_entry.id   AF-A0A8J5HNG4-F1
#
_cell.length_a   1.000
_cell.length_b   1.000
_cell.length_c   1.000
_cell.angle_alpha   90.00
_cell.angle_beta   90.00
_cell.angle_gamma   90.00
#
_symmetry.space_group_name_H-M   'P 1'
#
loop_
_entity.id
_entity.type
_entity.pdbx_description
1 polymer ?
#
loop_
_entity_poly.entity_id
_entity_poly.type
_entity_poly.pdbx_seq_one_letter_code
_entity_poly.pdbx_strand_id
1 'polypeptide(L)'
;MAFVTFCGLRTGDLRLIARTVLPKIFLENLHLHACKVLKGRRAVVLTTLPRLMVEGFMKEDMVKAGAAIVNLSNVHHHQLSAKEIYVVREEESRSESSKMPRNKYPKPLVFHDGRLAFLPTPCEMMAFFMWIPVAIPLAVFRIAMGIVFPYKISIFIAAVTGIRFRRAGDGKANGEKKGVVYVCTHRTLLDTVMLCSALERTVPAVTYSLSRVSEALAPMRTVRLTRDRGRDTAMMRRLLAVEGGLAVCPEGTTCREPYLLRFSPLFAEVAEEVVPVALDARVGMLV
;
A
#
# COMPACT_ATOMS: atom_id res chain seq x y z
N MET A 1 21.08 -11.13 -10.42
CA MET A 1 20.31 -9.87 -10.51
C MET A 1 19.69 -9.42 -9.19
N ALA A 2 19.15 -10.30 -8.32
CA ALA A 2 18.71 -9.89 -6.96
C ALA A 2 19.83 -9.26 -6.10
N PHE A 3 21.10 -9.54 -6.39
CA PHE A 3 22.24 -8.93 -5.68
C PHE A 3 22.36 -7.42 -5.96
N VAL A 4 22.03 -6.96 -7.16
CA VAL A 4 22.12 -5.55 -7.57
C VAL A 4 21.06 -4.72 -6.84
N THR A 5 19.86 -5.27 -6.64
CA THR A 5 18.77 -4.59 -5.94
C THR A 5 19.00 -4.33 -4.45
N PHE A 6 19.91 -5.07 -3.83
CA PHE A 6 20.27 -4.88 -2.42
C PHE A 6 21.73 -4.42 -2.24
N CYS A 7 22.39 -4.03 -3.34
CA CYS A 7 23.76 -3.57 -3.32
C CYS A 7 23.85 -2.26 -2.52
N GLY A 8 24.65 -2.27 -1.45
CA GLY A 8 24.79 -1.12 -0.53
C GLY A 8 23.89 -1.16 0.71
N LEU A 9 22.96 -2.11 0.83
CA LEU A 9 22.19 -2.30 2.07
C LEU A 9 22.98 -3.11 3.09
N ARG A 10 22.93 -2.69 4.36
CA ARG A 10 23.52 -3.46 5.45
C ARG A 10 22.73 -4.76 5.61
N THR A 11 23.43 -5.82 6.00
CA THR A 11 22.81 -7.14 6.24
C THR A 11 21.71 -7.10 7.30
N GLY A 12 21.79 -6.18 8.27
CA GLY A 12 20.75 -5.91 9.26
C GLY A 12 19.47 -5.35 8.65
N ASP A 13 19.59 -4.35 7.77
CA ASP A 13 18.45 -3.73 7.08
C ASP A 13 17.78 -4.72 6.13
N LEU A 14 18.59 -5.50 5.40
CA LEU A 14 18.08 -6.56 4.53
C LEU A 14 17.30 -7.61 5.33
N ARG A 15 17.80 -8.01 6.51
CA ARG A 15 17.12 -8.97 7.39
C ARG A 15 15.81 -8.39 7.93
N LEU A 16 15.78 -7.10 8.25
CA LEU A 16 14.56 -6.42 8.69
C LEU A 16 13.51 -6.38 7.58
N ILE A 17 13.89 -5.96 6.37
CA ILE A 17 13.00 -5.96 5.18
C ILE A 17 12.48 -7.37 4.90
N ALA A 18 13.38 -8.36 4.97
CA ALA A 18 13.04 -9.77 4.75
C ALA A 18 12.03 -10.33 5.76
N ARG A 19 12.08 -9.89 7.02
CA ARG A 19 11.13 -10.32 8.06
C ARG A 19 9.83 -9.54 8.07
N THR A 20 9.84 -8.30 7.59
CA THR A 20 8.68 -7.41 7.73
C THR A 20 7.80 -7.40 6.48
N VAL A 21 8.39 -7.47 5.28
CA VAL A 21 7.65 -7.26 4.02
C VAL A 21 7.51 -8.52 3.18
N LEU A 22 8.56 -9.36 3.12
CA LEU A 22 8.54 -10.55 2.27
C LEU A 22 7.56 -11.66 2.70
N PRO A 23 7.23 -11.87 3.99
CA PRO A 23 6.27 -12.90 4.38
C PRO A 23 4.92 -12.73 3.69
N LYS A 24 4.48 -11.48 3.50
CA LYS A 24 3.26 -11.17 2.74
C LYS A 24 3.35 -11.71 1.32
N ILE A 25 4.42 -11.34 0.61
CA ILE A 25 4.61 -11.69 -0.79
C ILE A 25 4.77 -13.20 -0.96
N PHE A 26 5.47 -13.86 -0.04
CA PHE A 26 5.60 -15.30 -0.07
C PHE A 26 4.27 -16.00 0.17
N LEU A 27 3.46 -15.56 1.13
CA LEU A 27 2.15 -16.16 1.39
C LEU A 27 1.16 -15.94 0.24
N GLU A 28 1.16 -14.77 -0.38
CA GLU A 28 0.29 -14.46 -1.54
C GLU A 28 0.64 -15.29 -2.79
N ASN A 29 1.87 -15.77 -2.89
CA ASN A 29 2.34 -16.63 -3.98
C ASN A 29 2.49 -18.10 -3.55
N LEU A 30 1.96 -18.48 -2.39
CA LEU A 30 2.00 -19.85 -1.90
C LEU A 30 0.94 -20.70 -2.62
N HIS A 31 1.37 -21.82 -3.20
CA HIS A 31 0.45 -22.74 -3.88
C HIS A 31 -0.20 -23.73 -2.90
N LEU A 32 -1.53 -23.83 -2.95
CA LEU A 32 -2.31 -24.69 -2.06
C LEU A 32 -1.95 -26.18 -2.24
N HIS A 33 -1.70 -26.61 -3.48
CA HIS A 33 -1.37 -28.00 -3.79
C HIS A 33 0.00 -28.40 -3.22
N ALA A 34 1.02 -27.54 -3.38
CA ALA A 34 2.34 -27.72 -2.80
C ALA A 34 2.28 -27.82 -1.25
N CYS A 35 1.46 -26.98 -0.60
CA CYS A 35 1.23 -27.04 0.84
C CYS A 35 0.59 -28.35 1.30
N LYS A 36 -0.38 -28.89 0.55
CA LYS A 36 -1.05 -30.15 0.89
C LYS A 36 -0.11 -31.35 0.79
N VAL A 37 0.72 -31.40 -0.25
CA VAL A 37 1.66 -32.51 -0.51
C VAL A 37 2.79 -32.54 0.51
N LEU A 38 3.25 -31.38 0.98
CA LEU A 38 4.40 -31.28 1.87
C LEU A 38 4.05 -31.40 3.36
N LYS A 39 2.76 -31.30 3.73
CA LYS A 39 2.29 -31.36 5.11
C LYS A 39 2.81 -32.62 5.82
N GLY A 40 3.63 -32.43 6.86
CA GLY A 40 4.20 -33.52 7.66
C GLY A 40 5.47 -34.16 7.09
N ARG A 41 6.05 -33.62 6.00
CA ARG A 41 7.31 -34.09 5.40
C ARG A 41 8.44 -33.08 5.58
N ARG A 42 9.70 -33.53 5.50
CA ARG A 42 10.87 -32.63 5.44
C ARG A 42 10.87 -31.97 4.06
N ALA A 43 10.77 -30.65 4.01
CA ALA A 43 10.74 -29.89 2.76
C ALA A 43 12.11 -29.25 2.49
N VAL A 44 12.62 -29.41 1.26
CA VAL A 44 13.79 -28.68 0.74
C VAL A 44 13.26 -27.54 -0.13
N VAL A 45 13.69 -26.31 0.15
CA VAL A 45 13.22 -25.12 -0.57
C VAL A 45 14.24 -24.70 -1.61
N LEU A 46 13.78 -24.68 -2.86
CA LEU A 46 14.56 -24.23 -4.01
C LEU A 46 14.10 -22.84 -4.41
N THR A 47 14.99 -21.87 -4.28
CA THR A 47 14.69 -20.47 -4.53
C THR A 47 15.85 -19.78 -5.22
N THR A 48 15.53 -18.91 -6.17
CA THR A 48 16.48 -18.01 -6.82
C THR A 48 16.74 -16.75 -5.97
N LEU A 49 16.03 -16.60 -4.85
CA LEU A 49 16.21 -15.49 -3.91
C LEU A 49 17.39 -15.76 -2.96
N PRO A 50 18.13 -14.72 -2.54
CA PRO A 50 19.17 -14.86 -1.53
C PRO A 50 18.65 -15.53 -0.26
N ARG A 51 19.43 -16.47 0.29
CA ARG A 51 19.07 -17.21 1.52
C ARG A 51 18.61 -16.29 2.66
N LEU A 52 19.29 -15.16 2.87
CA LEU A 52 18.95 -14.16 3.91
C LEU A 52 17.52 -13.60 3.79
N MET A 53 16.94 -13.56 2.59
CA MET A 53 15.59 -13.07 2.34
C MET A 53 14.51 -14.10 2.68
N VAL A 54 14.83 -15.39 2.52
CA VAL A 54 13.86 -16.48 2.64
C VAL A 54 13.97 -17.18 4.00
N GLU A 55 15.16 -17.18 4.60
CA GLU A 55 15.46 -17.91 5.84
C GLU A 55 14.62 -17.47 7.04
N GLY A 56 14.33 -16.16 7.17
CA GLY A 56 13.46 -15.64 8.24
C GLY A 56 12.03 -16.20 8.14
N PHE A 57 11.42 -16.05 6.96
CA PHE A 57 10.09 -16.58 6.67
C PHE A 57 10.02 -18.10 6.84
N MET A 58 11.04 -18.82 6.38
CA MET A 58 11.13 -20.27 6.53
C MET A 58 11.11 -20.68 7.99
N LYS A 59 11.98 -20.09 8.83
CA LYS A 59 12.14 -20.45 10.24
C LYS A 59 10.95 -20.04 11.10
N GLU A 60 10.36 -18.87 10.84
CA GLU A 60 9.34 -18.28 11.72
C GLU A 60 7.92 -18.66 11.31
N ASP A 61 7.63 -18.73 10.01
CA ASP A 61 6.27 -18.93 9.49
C ASP A 61 6.04 -20.32 8.86
N MET A 62 7.07 -20.96 8.28
CA MET A 62 6.90 -22.24 7.56
C MET A 62 7.38 -23.50 8.31
N VAL A 63 8.35 -23.42 9.24
CA VAL A 63 8.87 -24.58 10.00
C VAL A 63 7.79 -25.24 10.88
N LYS A 64 6.71 -24.53 11.22
CA LYS A 64 5.53 -25.13 11.89
C LYS A 64 4.54 -25.80 10.94
N ALA A 65 4.62 -25.53 9.63
CA ALA A 65 3.62 -25.93 8.63
C ALA A 65 4.11 -27.00 7.63
N GLY A 66 5.42 -27.25 7.53
CA GLY A 66 5.99 -28.26 6.64
C GLY A 66 5.65 -28.01 5.18
N ALA A 67 6.08 -26.88 4.60
CA ALA A 67 5.89 -26.62 3.17
C ALA A 67 6.97 -25.71 2.56
N ALA A 68 7.16 -25.83 1.24
CA ALA A 68 8.09 -25.08 0.40
C ALA A 68 7.32 -24.26 -0.65
N ILE A 69 7.82 -23.07 -0.98
CA ILE A 69 7.36 -22.29 -2.14
C ILE A 69 8.46 -22.26 -3.18
N VAL A 70 8.06 -22.56 -4.41
CA VAL A 70 8.89 -22.61 -5.61
C VAL A 70 8.46 -21.49 -6.54
N ASN A 71 9.40 -20.67 -7.00
CA ASN A 71 9.29 -20.02 -8.30
C ASN A 71 10.54 -20.42 -9.09
N LEU A 72 10.38 -21.40 -9.97
CA LEU A 72 11.45 -22.02 -10.75
C LEU A 72 11.40 -21.50 -12.19
N SER A 73 11.46 -20.19 -12.39
CA SER A 73 11.43 -19.63 -13.75
C SER A 73 12.77 -19.73 -14.48
N ASN A 74 13.88 -20.20 -13.87
CA ASN A 74 15.15 -20.49 -14.55
C ASN A 74 16.15 -21.23 -13.64
N VAL A 75 16.10 -22.57 -13.57
CA VAL A 75 17.22 -23.36 -13.01
C VAL A 75 17.90 -24.06 -14.17
N HIS A 76 19.00 -23.47 -14.64
CA HIS A 76 20.00 -24.22 -15.38
C HIS A 76 20.60 -25.26 -14.44
N HIS A 77 20.63 -26.50 -14.90
CA HIS A 77 21.16 -27.68 -14.26
C HIS A 77 22.54 -27.45 -13.63
N HIS A 78 22.66 -27.02 -12.37
CA HIS A 78 23.89 -27.22 -11.61
C HIS A 78 23.55 -27.59 -10.16
N GLN A 79 23.79 -28.88 -9.88
CA GLN A 79 23.94 -29.53 -8.58
C GLN A 79 22.85 -29.25 -7.53
N LEU A 80 21.83 -30.11 -7.54
CA LEU A 80 20.87 -30.23 -6.45
C LEU A 80 20.95 -31.63 -5.84
N SER A 81 21.50 -31.71 -4.64
CA SER A 81 21.40 -32.90 -3.79
C SER A 81 20.16 -32.74 -2.91
N ALA A 82 19.00 -33.14 -3.41
CA ALA A 82 17.74 -33.17 -2.68
C ALA A 82 17.01 -34.50 -2.94
N LYS A 83 16.49 -35.11 -1.88
CA LYS A 83 15.97 -36.49 -1.89
C LYS A 83 14.57 -36.63 -2.52
N GLU A 84 13.90 -35.53 -2.88
CA GLU A 84 12.67 -35.49 -3.70
C GLU A 84 12.42 -34.03 -4.13
N ILE A 85 12.19 -33.78 -5.42
CA ILE A 85 11.94 -32.44 -5.99
C ILE A 85 10.50 -32.44 -6.52
N TYR A 86 9.63 -31.61 -5.95
CA TYR A 86 8.29 -31.39 -6.48
C TYR A 86 8.28 -30.11 -7.33
N VAL A 87 8.23 -30.28 -8.65
CA VAL A 87 8.14 -29.17 -9.60
C VAL A 87 6.66 -28.94 -9.92
N VAL A 88 6.11 -27.80 -9.50
CA VAL A 88 4.78 -27.37 -9.93
C VAL A 88 4.89 -26.84 -11.36
N ARG A 89 4.09 -27.38 -12.28
CA ARG A 89 4.09 -26.99 -13.70
C ARG A 89 3.56 -25.55 -13.85
N GLU A 90 4.19 -24.74 -14.69
CA GLU A 90 3.81 -23.33 -14.92
C GLU A 90 2.33 -23.14 -15.35
N GLU A 91 1.76 -24.14 -16.02
CA GLU A 91 0.37 -24.11 -16.47
C GLU A 91 -0.63 -24.17 -15.31
N GLU A 92 -0.28 -24.87 -14.22
CA GLU A 92 -1.11 -24.92 -13.01
C GLU A 92 -0.94 -23.68 -12.14
N SER A 93 0.24 -23.04 -12.16
CA SER A 93 0.58 -21.89 -11.32
C SER A 93 -0.10 -20.58 -11.73
N ARG A 94 -0.53 -20.48 -13.00
CA ARG A 94 -1.23 -19.29 -13.54
C ARG A 94 -2.73 -19.24 -13.19
N SER A 95 -3.31 -20.34 -12.71
CA SER A 95 -4.70 -20.36 -12.27
C SER A 95 -4.84 -19.71 -10.88
N GLU A 96 -5.77 -18.74 -10.71
CA GLU A 96 -6.04 -18.13 -9.39
C GLU A 96 -6.47 -19.17 -8.35
N SER A 97 -7.08 -20.28 -8.78
CA SER A 97 -7.45 -21.43 -7.93
C SER A 97 -6.25 -22.17 -7.32
N SER A 98 -5.05 -22.00 -7.87
CA SER A 98 -3.83 -22.63 -7.35
C SER A 98 -3.20 -21.86 -6.19
N LYS A 99 -3.50 -20.56 -6.05
CA LYS A 99 -3.00 -19.71 -4.97
C LYS A 99 -3.73 -20.03 -3.68
N MET A 100 -3.00 -20.06 -2.57
CA MET A 100 -3.58 -20.40 -1.29
C MET A 100 -4.50 -19.27 -0.83
N PRO A 101 -5.78 -19.55 -0.52
CA PRO A 101 -6.66 -18.52 -0.01
C PRO A 101 -6.25 -18.12 1.42
N ARG A 102 -6.38 -16.84 1.75
CA ARG A 102 -5.93 -16.22 3.01
C ARG A 102 -6.47 -16.90 4.27
N ASN A 103 -7.68 -17.46 4.21
CA ASN A 103 -8.30 -18.21 5.30
C ASN A 103 -7.61 -19.55 5.62
N LYS A 104 -6.75 -20.05 4.72
CA LYS A 104 -5.97 -21.28 4.90
C LYS A 104 -4.50 -21.01 5.23
N TYR A 105 -4.15 -19.75 5.49
CA TYR A 105 -2.79 -19.41 5.88
C TYR A 105 -2.44 -20.08 7.22
N PRO A 106 -1.22 -20.65 7.37
CA PRO A 106 -0.80 -21.26 8.63
C PRO A 106 -0.87 -20.31 9.83
N LYS A 107 -0.78 -19.01 9.57
CA LYS A 107 -0.96 -17.93 10.54
C LYS A 107 -1.81 -16.82 9.91
N PRO A 108 -2.90 -16.40 10.55
CA PRO A 108 -3.67 -15.24 10.08
C PRO A 108 -2.78 -14.00 10.20
N LEU A 109 -2.33 -13.49 9.05
CA LEU A 109 -1.45 -12.34 8.97
C LEU A 109 -2.24 -11.16 8.41
N VAL A 110 -2.43 -10.15 9.26
CA VAL A 110 -3.03 -8.87 8.90
C VAL A 110 -1.87 -7.92 8.61
N PHE A 111 -1.62 -7.65 7.34
CA PHE A 111 -0.65 -6.63 6.95
C PHE A 111 -1.35 -5.27 6.91
N HIS A 112 -0.83 -4.28 7.61
CA HIS A 112 -1.40 -2.93 7.55
C HIS A 112 -0.86 -2.17 6.33
N ASP A 113 0.43 -2.33 6.00
CA ASP A 113 1.10 -1.65 4.89
C ASP A 113 2.18 -2.56 4.28
N GLY A 114 1.89 -3.12 3.10
CA GLY A 114 2.87 -3.89 2.34
C GLY A 114 3.74 -2.95 1.52
N ARG A 115 4.90 -2.55 2.06
CA ARG A 115 5.76 -1.49 1.49
C ARG A 115 6.50 -1.83 0.20
N LEU A 116 6.24 -2.99 -0.40
CA LEU A 116 6.73 -3.30 -1.74
C LEU A 116 5.60 -3.09 -2.73
N ALA A 117 5.81 -2.16 -3.67
CA ALA A 117 4.86 -1.87 -4.75
C ALA A 117 4.67 -3.08 -5.68
N PHE A 118 5.70 -3.91 -5.82
CA PHE A 118 5.72 -5.15 -6.60
C PHE A 118 6.81 -6.08 -6.05
N LEU A 119 6.77 -7.36 -6.43
CA LEU A 119 7.83 -8.32 -6.10
C LEU A 119 9.06 -7.96 -6.95
N PRO A 120 10.24 -7.65 -6.38
CA PRO A 120 11.38 -7.18 -7.15
C PRO A 120 12.02 -8.31 -7.98
N THR A 121 11.37 -8.72 -9.06
CA THR A 121 11.95 -9.63 -10.06
C THR A 121 13.00 -8.87 -10.88
N PRO A 122 14.03 -9.54 -11.41
CA PRO A 122 15.06 -8.88 -12.23
C PRO A 122 14.50 -8.03 -13.37
N CYS A 123 13.47 -8.53 -14.06
CA CYS A 123 12.82 -7.84 -15.17
C CYS A 123 12.01 -6.62 -14.71
N GLU A 124 11.22 -6.75 -13.64
CA GLU A 124 10.45 -5.64 -13.08
C GLU A 124 11.36 -4.54 -12.54
N MET A 125 12.47 -4.91 -11.91
CA MET A 125 13.45 -3.96 -11.39
C MET A 125 14.20 -3.24 -12.51
N MET A 126 14.56 -3.96 -13.57
CA MET A 126 15.13 -3.34 -14.77
C MET A 126 14.15 -2.32 -15.38
N ALA A 127 12.88 -2.71 -15.55
CA ALA A 127 11.83 -1.80 -16.04
C ALA A 127 11.66 -0.59 -15.12
N PHE A 128 11.67 -0.79 -13.81
CA PHE A 128 11.62 0.29 -12.82
C PHE A 128 12.79 1.27 -12.95
N PHE A 129 14.03 0.78 -13.04
CA PHE A 129 15.20 1.64 -13.21
C PHE A 129 15.21 2.38 -14.55
N MET A 130 14.77 1.74 -15.63
CA MET A 130 14.61 2.41 -16.93
C MET A 130 13.50 3.46 -16.90
N TRP A 131 12.47 3.26 -16.08
CA TRP A 131 11.36 4.19 -15.94
C TRP A 131 11.69 5.40 -15.05
N ILE A 132 12.57 5.26 -14.05
CA ILE A 132 12.93 6.33 -13.10
C ILE A 132 13.23 7.70 -13.79
N PRO A 133 14.09 7.76 -14.83
CA PRO A 133 14.40 9.02 -15.50
C PRO A 133 13.20 9.73 -16.12
N VAL A 134 12.15 8.99 -16.48
CA VAL A 134 10.89 9.53 -17.01
C VAL A 134 9.88 9.77 -15.87
N ALA A 135 9.84 8.87 -14.90
CA ALA A 135 8.90 8.88 -13.79
C ALA A 135 9.09 10.09 -12.87
N ILE A 136 10.33 10.47 -12.55
CA ILE A 136 10.61 11.62 -11.68
C ILE A 136 10.14 12.93 -12.31
N PRO A 137 10.53 13.29 -13.56
CA PRO A 137 10.01 14.48 -14.22
C PRO A 137 8.49 14.46 -14.37
N LEU A 138 7.90 13.32 -14.71
CA LEU A 138 6.45 13.18 -14.84
C LEU A 138 5.73 13.40 -13.50
N ALA A 139 6.29 12.89 -12.39
CA ALA A 139 5.75 13.11 -11.06
C ALA A 139 5.83 14.59 -10.65
N VAL A 140 6.98 15.24 -10.90
CA VAL A 140 7.16 16.68 -10.65
C VAL A 140 6.18 17.50 -11.48
N PHE A 141 6.03 17.18 -12.77
CA PHE A 141 5.06 17.82 -13.65
C PHE A 141 3.64 17.67 -13.11
N ARG A 142 3.20 16.46 -12.75
CA ARG A 142 1.86 16.21 -12.21
C ARG A 142 1.60 16.99 -10.91
N ILE A 143 2.57 17.04 -10.00
CA ILE A 143 2.46 17.79 -8.75
C ILE A 143 2.36 19.29 -9.04
N ALA A 144 3.25 19.82 -9.90
CA ALA A 144 3.25 21.23 -10.27
C ALA A 144 1.92 21.65 -10.92
N MET A 145 1.42 20.86 -11.88
CA MET A 145 0.14 21.16 -12.55
C MET A 145 -1.03 21.10 -11.56
N GLY A 146 -1.03 20.14 -10.62
CA GLY A 146 -2.05 20.02 -9.58
C GLY A 146 -2.07 21.19 -8.58
N ILE A 147 -0.95 21.90 -8.40
CA ILE A 147 -0.84 23.08 -7.53
C ILE A 147 -1.17 24.38 -8.29
N VAL A 148 -0.73 24.50 -9.55
CA VAL A 148 -0.85 25.73 -10.33
C VAL A 148 -2.23 25.90 -10.97
N PHE A 149 -2.86 24.81 -11.44
CA PHE A 149 -4.08 24.89 -12.23
C PHE A 149 -5.36 24.63 -11.41
N PRO A 150 -6.49 25.24 -11.81
CA PRO A 150 -7.81 24.91 -11.26
C PRO A 150 -8.17 23.44 -11.42
N TYR A 151 -8.98 22.89 -10.51
CA TYR A 151 -9.33 21.46 -10.44
C TYR A 151 -9.76 20.85 -11.78
N LYS A 152 -10.60 21.52 -12.56
CA LYS A 152 -11.08 21.00 -13.85
C LYS A 152 -9.95 20.78 -14.86
N ILE A 153 -9.00 21.71 -14.92
CA ILE A 153 -7.83 21.62 -15.79
C ILE A 153 -6.85 20.57 -15.25
N SER A 154 -6.65 20.54 -13.93
CA SER A 154 -5.80 19.54 -13.27
C SER A 154 -6.29 18.12 -13.47
N ILE A 155 -7.61 17.87 -13.43
CA ILE A 155 -8.20 16.55 -13.71
C ILE A 155 -7.97 16.16 -15.18
N PHE A 156 -8.10 17.09 -16.11
CA PHE A 156 -7.82 16.83 -17.53
C PHE A 156 -6.34 16.46 -17.76
N ILE A 157 -5.41 17.23 -17.20
CA ILE A 157 -3.98 16.94 -17.30
C ILE A 157 -3.63 15.61 -16.61
N ALA A 158 -4.23 15.36 -15.45
CA ALA A 158 -4.09 14.08 -14.75
C ALA A 158 -4.52 12.92 -15.67
N ALA A 159 -5.67 13.04 -16.35
CA ALA A 159 -6.15 12.03 -17.29
C ALA A 159 -5.22 11.83 -18.49
N VAL A 160 -4.74 12.89 -19.13
CA VAL A 160 -3.81 12.83 -20.27
C VAL A 160 -2.46 12.22 -19.86
N THR A 161 -1.99 12.55 -18.66
CA THR A 161 -0.76 11.95 -18.13
C THR A 161 -0.97 10.53 -17.61
N GLY A 162 -2.21 10.03 -17.53
CA GLY A 162 -2.53 8.63 -17.27
C GLY A 162 -3.19 8.31 -15.91
N ILE A 163 -3.49 9.33 -15.10
CA ILE A 163 -4.26 9.18 -13.86
C ILE A 163 -5.75 9.10 -14.20
N ARG A 164 -6.38 7.97 -13.88
CA ARG A 164 -7.84 7.81 -14.05
C ARG A 164 -8.55 8.13 -12.76
N PHE A 165 -9.31 9.23 -12.76
CA PHE A 165 -10.13 9.65 -11.64
C PHE A 165 -11.61 9.47 -11.97
N ARG A 166 -12.35 8.81 -11.08
CA ARG A 166 -13.80 8.66 -11.17
C ARG A 166 -14.43 9.02 -9.84
N ARG A 167 -15.45 9.86 -9.90
CA ARG A 167 -16.25 10.25 -8.75
C ARG A 167 -17.63 9.58 -8.84
N ALA A 168 -18.13 9.10 -7.71
CA ALA A 168 -19.51 8.67 -7.55
C ALA A 168 -20.13 9.37 -6.33
N GLY A 169 -21.34 9.90 -6.46
CA GLY A 169 -22.06 10.62 -5.41
C GLY A 169 -21.87 12.15 -5.42
N ASP A 170 -22.90 12.87 -4.95
CA ASP A 170 -22.96 14.34 -5.04
C ASP A 170 -22.13 15.04 -3.95
N GLY A 171 -21.66 14.33 -2.92
CA GLY A 171 -20.60 14.74 -1.96
C GLY A 171 -20.81 16.08 -1.24
N LYS A 172 -21.95 16.72 -1.49
CA LYS A 172 -22.40 17.96 -0.88
C LYS A 172 -22.99 17.61 0.47
N ALA A 173 -22.51 18.31 1.48
CA ALA A 173 -23.21 18.38 2.75
C ALA A 173 -24.59 19.00 2.51
N ASN A 174 -25.59 18.56 3.28
CA ASN A 174 -26.91 19.14 3.18
C ASN A 174 -26.81 20.62 3.56
N GLY A 175 -27.26 21.49 2.65
CA GLY A 175 -26.99 22.92 2.71
C GLY A 175 -27.37 23.55 4.05
N GLU A 176 -26.36 23.85 4.87
CA GLU A 176 -26.34 24.85 5.92
C GLU A 176 -24.89 25.03 6.38
N LYS A 177 -24.56 26.20 6.93
CA LYS A 177 -23.20 26.63 7.35
C LYS A 177 -22.64 25.87 8.57
N LYS A 178 -22.86 24.55 8.65
CA LYS A 178 -22.41 23.71 9.76
C LYS A 178 -21.09 23.03 9.40
N GLY A 179 -20.26 22.81 10.41
CA GLY A 179 -18.92 22.24 10.23
C GLY A 179 -19.00 20.77 9.79
N VAL A 180 -18.69 20.50 8.52
CA VAL A 180 -18.74 19.14 7.94
C VAL A 180 -17.40 18.44 8.09
N VAL A 181 -17.40 17.20 8.58
CA VAL A 181 -16.21 16.36 8.58
C VAL A 181 -16.30 15.29 7.51
N TYR A 182 -15.40 15.33 6.54
CA TYR A 182 -15.21 14.31 5.52
C TYR A 182 -14.30 13.21 6.07
N VAL A 183 -14.87 12.03 6.28
CA VAL A 183 -14.16 10.89 6.87
C VAL A 183 -13.72 9.97 5.75
N CYS A 184 -12.42 10.01 5.45
CA CYS A 184 -11.82 9.29 4.33
C CYS A 184 -11.18 7.98 4.79
N THR A 185 -11.35 6.93 4.00
CA THR A 185 -10.47 5.76 4.08
C THR A 185 -9.04 6.15 3.68
N HIS A 186 -8.01 5.58 4.29
CA HIS A 186 -6.63 5.97 4.02
C HIS A 186 -5.87 4.91 3.20
N ARG A 187 -5.79 5.08 1.88
CA ARG A 187 -5.05 4.22 0.94
C ARG A 187 -3.67 4.78 0.58
N THR A 188 -3.57 6.09 0.40
CA THR A 188 -2.39 6.79 -0.12
C THR A 188 -2.23 8.18 0.51
N LEU A 189 -1.09 8.82 0.30
CA LEU A 189 -0.92 10.23 0.71
C LEU A 189 -1.76 11.20 -0.14
N LEU A 190 -2.23 10.77 -1.32
CA LEU A 190 -3.01 11.60 -2.24
C LEU A 190 -4.52 11.56 -1.95
N ASP A 191 -4.96 10.76 -0.98
CA ASP A 191 -6.37 10.55 -0.67
C ASP A 191 -7.15 11.86 -0.46
N THR A 192 -6.59 12.74 0.36
CA THR A 192 -7.18 14.04 0.66
C THR A 192 -7.06 15.01 -0.51
N VAL A 193 -6.05 14.86 -1.37
CA VAL A 193 -5.95 15.61 -2.65
C VAL A 193 -7.05 15.17 -3.61
N MET A 194 -7.31 13.86 -3.70
CA MET A 194 -8.37 13.30 -4.52
C MET A 194 -9.76 13.68 -3.98
N LEU A 195 -9.94 13.77 -2.66
CA LEU A 195 -11.14 14.35 -2.07
C LEU A 195 -11.34 15.80 -2.51
N CYS A 196 -10.32 16.66 -2.40
CA CYS A 196 -10.45 18.06 -2.80
C CYS A 196 -10.76 18.20 -4.30
N SER A 197 -10.12 17.35 -5.12
CA SER A 197 -10.39 17.26 -6.56
C SER A 197 -11.81 16.80 -6.84
N ALA A 198 -12.33 15.84 -6.06
CA ALA A 198 -13.70 15.39 -6.15
C ALA A 198 -14.66 16.53 -5.84
N LEU A 199 -14.47 17.23 -4.71
CA LEU A 199 -15.35 18.29 -4.23
C LEU A 199 -15.21 19.61 -5.01
N GLU A 200 -14.21 19.74 -5.88
CA GLU A 200 -13.82 20.99 -6.56
C GLU A 200 -13.58 22.15 -5.58
N ARG A 201 -13.15 21.85 -4.34
CA ARG A 201 -12.82 22.84 -3.30
C ARG A 201 -11.72 22.32 -2.39
N THR A 202 -10.94 23.24 -1.83
CA THR A 202 -9.95 22.91 -0.80
C THR A 202 -10.65 22.65 0.54
N VAL A 203 -10.22 21.61 1.23
CA VAL A 203 -10.64 21.32 2.61
C VAL A 203 -9.38 21.02 3.43
N PRO A 204 -9.19 21.64 4.62
CA PRO A 204 -8.05 21.32 5.46
C PRO A 204 -8.06 19.86 5.87
N ALA A 205 -6.88 19.23 5.91
CA ALA A 205 -6.73 17.82 6.24
C ALA A 205 -6.01 17.64 7.58
N VAL A 206 -6.61 16.94 8.53
CA VAL A 206 -5.94 16.55 9.77
C VAL A 206 -5.18 15.24 9.60
N THR A 207 -3.91 15.23 9.99
CA THR A 207 -3.00 14.08 9.81
C THR A 207 -2.25 13.79 11.09
N TYR A 208 -2.02 12.51 11.40
CA TYR A 208 -1.27 12.12 12.61
C TYR A 208 0.24 12.21 12.42
N SER A 209 0.74 11.95 11.21
CA SER A 209 2.17 11.84 10.95
C SER A 209 2.46 12.09 9.47
N LEU A 210 2.54 13.36 9.08
CA LEU A 210 2.96 13.77 7.74
C LEU A 210 4.40 14.30 7.79
N SER A 211 5.21 14.01 6.76
CA SER A 211 6.55 14.59 6.64
C SER A 211 6.47 16.09 6.35
N ARG A 212 7.49 16.88 6.73
CA ARG A 212 7.52 18.32 6.44
C ARG A 212 7.54 18.60 4.93
N VAL A 213 8.18 17.73 4.16
CA VAL A 213 8.23 17.83 2.69
C VAL A 213 6.83 17.59 2.10
N SER A 214 6.12 16.56 2.57
CA SER A 214 4.76 16.27 2.11
C SER A 214 3.76 17.37 2.49
N GLU A 215 3.95 18.00 3.64
CA GLU A 215 3.18 19.17 4.09
C GLU A 215 3.45 20.40 3.21
N ALA A 216 4.71 20.65 2.82
CA ALA A 216 5.06 21.74 1.92
C ALA A 216 4.55 21.55 0.48
N LEU A 217 4.45 20.30 0.03
CA LEU A 217 3.93 19.95 -1.31
C LEU A 217 2.41 19.79 -1.36
N ALA A 218 1.73 19.82 -0.21
CA ALA A 218 0.29 19.63 -0.16
C ALA A 218 -0.45 20.87 -0.72
N PRO A 219 -1.36 20.71 -1.69
CA PRO A 219 -2.12 21.83 -2.25
C PRO A 219 -3.19 22.38 -1.28
N MET A 220 -3.40 21.71 -0.15
CA MET A 220 -4.34 22.08 0.89
C MET A 220 -3.63 22.15 2.24
N ARG A 221 -4.20 22.94 3.16
CA ARG A 221 -3.68 23.09 4.51
C ARG A 221 -3.74 21.76 5.26
N THR A 222 -2.58 21.22 5.62
CA THR A 222 -2.50 20.06 6.50
C THR A 222 -2.29 20.49 7.95
N VAL A 223 -3.00 19.87 8.89
CA VAL A 223 -2.86 20.15 10.32
C VAL A 223 -2.47 18.89 11.06
N ARG A 224 -1.42 18.96 11.88
CA ARG A 224 -0.89 17.82 12.61
C ARG A 224 -1.67 17.59 13.90
N LEU A 225 -2.13 16.37 14.11
CA LEU A 225 -2.71 15.92 15.38
C LEU A 225 -1.59 15.64 16.40
N THR A 226 -1.84 16.00 17.66
CA THR A 226 -0.87 15.92 18.75
C THR A 226 -0.98 14.62 19.54
N ARG A 227 -1.97 13.76 19.23
CA ARG A 227 -2.33 12.54 19.99
C ARG A 227 -2.80 12.84 21.41
N ASP A 228 -3.13 14.09 21.68
CA ASP A 228 -3.82 14.54 22.89
C ASP A 228 -5.26 14.82 22.53
N ARG A 229 -6.18 14.04 23.11
CA ARG A 229 -7.60 14.10 22.76
C ARG A 229 -8.20 15.48 23.02
N GLY A 230 -7.83 16.15 24.11
CA GLY A 230 -8.37 17.46 24.46
C GLY A 230 -7.91 18.55 23.50
N ARG A 231 -6.61 18.60 23.21
CA ARG A 231 -6.02 19.56 22.26
C ARG A 231 -6.52 19.33 20.84
N ASP A 232 -6.57 18.08 20.41
CA ASP A 232 -7.01 17.71 19.06
C ASP A 232 -8.51 18.04 18.87
N THR A 233 -9.35 17.80 19.88
CA THR A 233 -10.76 18.21 19.90
C THR A 233 -10.92 19.72 19.71
N ALA A 234 -10.22 20.52 20.53
CA ALA A 234 -10.30 21.98 20.48
C ALA A 234 -9.82 22.53 19.12
N MET A 235 -8.74 21.95 18.58
CA MET A 235 -8.21 22.31 17.28
C MET A 235 -9.18 21.97 16.15
N MET A 236 -9.75 20.76 16.14
CA MET A 236 -10.70 20.34 15.11
C MET A 236 -11.98 21.21 15.13
N ARG A 237 -12.51 21.53 16.33
CA ARG A 237 -13.66 22.45 16.47
C ARG A 237 -13.35 23.84 15.91
N ARG A 238 -12.16 24.38 16.20
CA ARG A 238 -11.72 25.67 15.66
C ARG A 238 -11.64 25.65 14.13
N LEU A 239 -11.07 24.59 13.54
CA LEU A 239 -10.98 24.46 12.09
C LEU A 239 -12.37 24.39 11.45
N LEU A 240 -13.28 23.60 12.03
CA LEU A 240 -14.65 23.51 11.54
C LEU A 240 -15.39 24.84 11.60
N ALA A 241 -15.19 25.63 12.66
CA ALA A 241 -15.81 26.94 12.80
C ALA A 241 -15.29 27.97 11.79
N VAL A 242 -14.01 27.90 11.40
CA VAL A 242 -13.37 28.88 10.51
C VAL A 242 -13.51 28.48 9.03
N GLU A 243 -13.27 27.21 8.72
CA GLU A 243 -13.12 26.71 7.35
C GLU A 243 -14.41 26.05 6.82
N GLY A 244 -15.39 25.81 7.70
CA GLY A 244 -16.67 25.18 7.37
C GLY A 244 -16.59 23.70 6.98
N GLY A 245 -15.38 23.13 6.89
CA GLY A 245 -15.20 21.71 6.65
C GLY A 245 -13.80 21.21 6.97
N LEU A 246 -13.68 19.92 7.24
CA LEU A 246 -12.42 19.26 7.59
C LEU A 246 -12.36 17.85 7.03
N ALA A 247 -11.22 17.44 6.46
CA ALA A 247 -10.96 16.07 6.03
C ALA A 247 -10.13 15.32 7.09
N VAL A 248 -10.52 14.09 7.41
CA VAL A 248 -9.82 13.23 8.36
C VAL A 248 -9.73 11.80 7.86
N CYS A 249 -8.56 11.19 8.06
CA CYS A 249 -8.31 9.78 7.87
C CYS A 249 -8.19 9.10 9.24
N PRO A 250 -9.27 8.54 9.81
CA PRO A 250 -9.30 8.10 11.21
C PRO A 250 -8.51 6.80 11.46
N GLU A 251 -8.04 6.14 10.41
CA GLU A 251 -7.16 4.96 10.45
C GLU A 251 -5.77 5.27 11.02
N GLY A 252 -5.31 6.53 10.92
CA GLY A 252 -4.01 6.97 11.43
C GLY A 252 -2.79 6.47 10.64
N THR A 253 -2.97 5.54 9.70
CA THR A 253 -1.95 5.05 8.77
C THR A 253 -2.62 4.63 7.46
N THR A 254 -1.84 4.56 6.37
CA THR A 254 -2.34 4.03 5.10
C THR A 254 -2.51 2.52 5.17
N CYS A 255 -3.60 2.02 4.58
CA CYS A 255 -3.89 0.61 4.38
C CYS A 255 -4.24 0.33 2.93
N ARG A 256 -3.59 -0.65 2.30
CA ARG A 256 -3.86 -1.05 0.90
C ARG A 256 -4.62 -2.37 0.78
N GLU A 257 -5.15 -2.87 1.88
CA GLU A 257 -5.83 -4.16 1.97
C GLU A 257 -7.34 -4.04 1.78
N PRO A 258 -8.08 -5.10 1.42
CA PRO A 258 -9.52 -5.03 1.20
C PRO A 258 -10.36 -4.79 2.48
N TYR A 259 -9.72 -4.49 3.61
CA TYR A 259 -10.35 -4.16 4.90
C TYR A 259 -9.94 -2.77 5.38
N LEU A 260 -10.72 -2.23 6.31
CA LEU A 260 -10.46 -0.95 6.97
C LEU A 260 -9.74 -1.18 8.30
N LEU A 261 -8.85 -0.27 8.66
CA LEU A 261 -8.23 -0.29 9.99
C LEU A 261 -9.18 0.26 11.05
N ARG A 262 -8.83 0.02 12.32
CA ARG A 262 -9.58 0.56 13.44
C ARG A 262 -9.54 2.10 13.40
N PHE A 263 -10.70 2.71 13.59
CA PHE A 263 -10.85 4.16 13.61
C PHE A 263 -10.75 4.73 15.04
N SER A 264 -10.18 5.92 15.15
CA SER A 264 -10.39 6.78 16.33
C SER A 264 -11.79 7.41 16.27
N PRO A 265 -12.59 7.39 17.37
CA PRO A 265 -13.94 7.97 17.38
C PRO A 265 -13.96 9.50 17.42
N LEU A 266 -12.80 10.15 17.59
CA LEU A 266 -12.69 11.60 17.79
C LEU A 266 -13.45 12.45 16.76
N PHE A 267 -13.44 12.04 15.50
CA PHE A 267 -14.15 12.78 14.45
C PHE A 267 -15.67 12.79 14.66
N ALA A 268 -16.24 11.71 15.18
CA ALA A 268 -17.68 11.57 15.40
C ALA A 268 -18.14 12.36 16.63
N GLU A 269 -17.24 12.64 17.57
CA GLU A 269 -17.52 13.47 18.76
C GLU A 269 -17.42 14.97 18.49
N VAL A 270 -16.70 15.35 17.44
CA VAL A 270 -16.43 16.74 17.07
C VAL A 270 -17.34 17.24 15.96
N ALA A 271 -17.72 16.37 15.02
CA ALA A 271 -18.52 16.73 13.86
C ALA A 271 -20.02 16.78 14.20
N GLU A 272 -20.71 17.80 13.69
CA GLU A 272 -22.17 17.81 13.63
C GLU A 272 -22.68 17.01 12.42
N GLU A 273 -21.96 17.11 11.30
CA GLU A 273 -22.26 16.37 10.06
C GLU A 273 -21.03 15.61 9.60
N VAL A 274 -21.21 14.29 9.39
CA VAL A 274 -20.16 13.39 8.93
C VAL A 274 -20.50 12.91 7.52
N VAL A 275 -19.61 13.18 6.57
CA VAL A 275 -19.72 12.67 5.20
C VAL A 275 -18.69 11.54 5.03
N PRO A 276 -19.12 10.28 4.93
CA PRO A 276 -18.21 9.17 4.69
C PRO A 276 -17.70 9.20 3.25
N VAL A 277 -16.39 9.03 3.07
CA VAL A 277 -15.73 9.02 1.77
C VAL A 277 -14.88 7.76 1.65
N ALA A 278 -15.24 6.91 0.70
CA ALA A 278 -14.47 5.73 0.35
C ALA A 278 -13.54 6.03 -0.83
N LEU A 279 -12.27 5.63 -0.71
CA LEU A 279 -11.27 5.76 -1.76
C LEU A 279 -10.80 4.36 -2.18
N ASP A 280 -10.91 4.08 -3.48
CA ASP A 280 -10.30 2.93 -4.16
C ASP A 280 -9.13 3.45 -5.01
N ALA A 281 -7.91 3.21 -4.55
CA ALA A 281 -6.69 3.62 -5.23
C ALA A 281 -5.97 2.39 -5.79
N ARG A 282 -5.77 2.37 -7.11
CA ARG A 282 -4.98 1.35 -7.82
C ARG A 282 -3.78 2.01 -8.47
N VAL A 283 -2.62 1.41 -8.28
CA VAL A 283 -1.34 1.93 -8.78
C VAL A 283 -0.72 0.89 -9.69
N GLY A 284 -0.44 1.27 -10.94
CA GLY A 284 0.35 0.47 -11.87
C GLY A 284 1.85 0.75 -11.72
N MET A 285 2.68 -0.10 -12.32
CA MET A 285 4.14 0.08 -12.31
C MET A 285 4.58 1.30 -13.15
N LEU A 286 3.91 1.54 -14.28
CA LEU A 286 4.32 2.54 -15.28
C LEU A 286 3.40 3.75 -15.35
N VAL A 287 2.12 3.61 -14.98
CA VAL A 287 1.11 4.69 -14.99
C VAL A 287 0.12 4.51 -13.85
#